data_AF-A0A9E3GP62-F1
#
_entry.id   AF-A0A9E3GP62-F1
#
_cell.length_a   1.000
_cell.length_b   1.000
_cell.length_c   1.000
_cell.angle_alpha   90.00
_cell.angle_beta   90.00
_cell.angle_gamma   90.00
#
_symmetry.space_group_name_H-M   'P 1'
#
loop_
_entity.id
_entity.type
_entity.pdbx_description
1 polymer ?
#
loop_
_entity_poly.entity_id
_entity_poly.type
_entity_poly.pdbx_seq_one_letter_code
_entity_poly.pdbx_strand_id
1 'polypeptide(L)'
;MGIYVGTSSWTDPTLVRDTDFYPPGASSAEERLRYYASIFPVVEVDSTFYAPPSPDVVRLWVERTPSVFRMEIKSYGLFTGHPVRPVTIWKDLRSDIPVEHQDKKNIYVGHLPHGLVDEAWARFDHALRPLHDAGKLGAVVFQWPPWFTAKRANRERLEGLRCRLPDYRIAVEFRHGSWLSEADRDRTLGLLEEHHLTYVCVDEPQGFKTSVPPVVAATTADLAMVRFHGHNADNWQRKGITAAERFRYLYDPEELQSWVAPLKDLSARAGETHALMNNCYRDYGVRNAYQLGSLLGEGIQPGAPPWLEAPACEDGQMAPASDRQAPDGDLPAPG
;
A
#
# COMPACT_ATOMS: atom_id res chain seq x y z
N MET A 1 -21.20 3.76 5.71
CA MET A 1 -19.76 3.67 5.92
C MET A 1 -19.32 2.25 5.63
N GLY A 2 -18.20 2.07 4.92
CA GLY A 2 -17.71 0.76 4.50
C GLY A 2 -16.23 0.59 4.84
N ILE A 3 -15.84 -0.62 5.22
CA ILE A 3 -14.44 -0.98 5.46
C ILE A 3 -13.94 -1.76 4.26
N TYR A 4 -12.88 -1.28 3.63
CA TYR A 4 -12.26 -1.87 2.46
C TYR A 4 -10.95 -2.52 2.88
N VAL A 5 -10.86 -3.84 2.73
CA VAL A 5 -9.66 -4.59 3.10
C VAL A 5 -8.95 -5.06 1.82
N GLY A 6 -7.64 -4.85 1.75
CA GLY A 6 -6.83 -5.25 0.61
C GLY A 6 -5.35 -5.35 0.95
N THR A 7 -4.50 -5.29 -0.06
CA THR A 7 -3.05 -5.46 0.07
C THR A 7 -2.28 -4.28 -0.51
N SER A 8 -1.04 -4.11 -0.08
CA SER A 8 -0.07 -3.21 -0.71
C SER A 8 0.68 -3.96 -1.81
N SER A 9 0.22 -3.81 -3.06
CA SER A 9 0.55 -4.62 -4.24
C SER A 9 -0.33 -5.86 -4.44
N TRP A 10 -0.64 -6.14 -5.70
CA TRP A 10 -1.20 -7.39 -6.20
C TRP A 10 -0.18 -8.17 -7.04
N THR A 11 0.95 -7.57 -7.41
CA THR A 11 1.99 -8.20 -8.24
C THR A 11 3.32 -8.30 -7.52
N ASP A 12 3.30 -8.47 -6.20
CA ASP A 12 4.52 -8.78 -5.46
C ASP A 12 5.21 -10.02 -6.10
N PRO A 13 6.52 -9.99 -6.37
CA PRO A 13 7.20 -11.09 -7.02
C PRO A 13 7.06 -12.43 -6.30
N THR A 14 7.05 -12.44 -4.97
CA THR A 14 6.93 -13.67 -4.19
C THR A 14 5.49 -14.21 -4.20
N LEU A 15 4.49 -13.33 -4.21
CA LEU A 15 3.10 -13.73 -4.45
C LEU A 15 2.95 -14.38 -5.83
N VAL A 16 3.48 -13.75 -6.88
CA VAL A 16 3.30 -14.20 -8.27
C VAL A 16 4.09 -15.47 -8.59
N ARG A 17 5.28 -15.65 -8.01
CA ARG A 17 6.20 -16.75 -8.37
C ARG A 17 6.12 -17.94 -7.42
N ASP A 18 5.83 -17.71 -6.15
CA ASP A 18 6.04 -18.70 -5.09
C ASP A 18 4.72 -19.20 -4.46
N THR A 19 3.58 -18.90 -5.11
CA THR A 19 2.23 -19.24 -4.64
C THR A 19 1.27 -19.56 -5.79
N ASP A 20 0.16 -20.21 -5.46
CA ASP A 20 -0.95 -20.51 -6.37
C ASP A 20 -2.14 -19.54 -6.20
N PHE A 21 -1.89 -18.30 -5.75
CA PHE A 21 -2.94 -17.28 -5.64
C PHE A 21 -3.60 -16.97 -6.97
N TYR A 22 -2.82 -16.91 -8.04
CA TYR A 22 -3.35 -16.68 -9.38
C TYR A 22 -3.65 -18.02 -10.06
N PRO A 23 -4.88 -18.23 -10.58
CA PRO A 23 -5.24 -19.48 -11.24
C PRO A 23 -4.48 -19.66 -12.57
N PRO A 24 -4.37 -20.92 -13.07
CA PRO A 24 -3.84 -21.19 -14.41
C PRO A 24 -4.65 -20.44 -15.48
N GLY A 25 -4.11 -19.33 -15.97
CA GLY A 25 -4.81 -18.38 -16.85
C GLY A 25 -4.63 -16.92 -16.45
N ALA A 26 -4.33 -16.62 -15.19
CA ALA A 26 -4.02 -15.26 -14.74
C ALA A 26 -2.51 -14.95 -14.86
N SER A 27 -2.02 -14.88 -16.10
CA SER A 27 -0.58 -14.81 -16.40
C SER A 27 -0.08 -13.41 -16.78
N SER A 28 -0.97 -12.58 -17.32
CA SER A 28 -0.70 -11.19 -17.70
C SER A 28 -1.00 -10.21 -16.57
N ALA A 29 -0.48 -8.98 -16.67
CA ALA A 29 -0.80 -7.91 -15.73
C ALA A 29 -2.31 -7.57 -15.71
N GLU A 30 -2.98 -7.74 -16.85
CA GLU A 30 -4.43 -7.54 -16.96
C GLU A 30 -5.21 -8.59 -16.19
N GLU A 31 -4.97 -9.86 -16.49
CA GLU A 31 -5.72 -10.97 -15.88
C GLU A 31 -5.50 -11.00 -14.36
N ARG A 32 -4.27 -10.73 -13.90
CA ARG A 32 -3.96 -10.64 -12.47
C ARG A 32 -4.72 -9.52 -11.78
N LEU A 33 -4.78 -8.32 -12.38
CA LEU A 33 -5.53 -7.22 -11.78
C LEU A 33 -7.04 -7.51 -11.75
N ARG A 34 -7.59 -8.08 -12.83
CA ARG A 34 -9.01 -8.48 -12.88
C ARG A 34 -9.33 -9.53 -11.81
N TYR A 35 -8.46 -10.52 -11.66
CA TYR A 35 -8.60 -11.57 -10.65
C TYR A 35 -8.49 -11.02 -9.23
N TYR A 36 -7.50 -10.18 -8.96
CA TYR A 36 -7.37 -9.54 -7.65
C TYR A 36 -8.63 -8.71 -7.31
N ALA A 37 -9.09 -7.90 -8.27
CA ALA A 37 -10.23 -7.02 -8.10
C ALA A 37 -11.59 -7.75 -8.05
N SER A 38 -11.63 -9.05 -8.38
CA SER A 38 -12.80 -9.88 -8.14
C SER A 38 -12.86 -10.43 -6.72
N ILE A 39 -11.82 -10.26 -5.90
CA ILE A 39 -11.76 -10.74 -4.52
C ILE A 39 -11.77 -9.56 -3.56
N PHE A 40 -10.83 -8.63 -3.73
CA PHE A 40 -10.66 -7.49 -2.83
C PHE A 40 -11.24 -6.21 -3.45
N PRO A 41 -11.82 -5.31 -2.64
CA PRO A 41 -12.37 -4.04 -3.14
C PRO A 41 -11.35 -2.89 -3.18
N VAL A 42 -10.13 -3.08 -2.66
CA VAL A 42 -9.09 -2.04 -2.61
C VAL A 42 -7.69 -2.62 -2.80
N VAL A 43 -6.77 -1.83 -3.34
CA VAL A 43 -5.33 -2.15 -3.39
C VAL A 43 -4.48 -0.89 -3.27
N GLU A 44 -3.29 -0.99 -2.66
CA GLU A 44 -2.24 0.04 -2.81
C GLU A 44 -1.30 -0.30 -3.97
N VAL A 45 -1.06 0.69 -4.83
CA VAL A 45 -0.16 0.62 -5.98
C VAL A 45 1.22 1.14 -5.58
N ASP A 46 2.08 0.26 -5.07
CA ASP A 46 3.44 0.60 -4.64
C ASP A 46 4.40 0.93 -5.79
N SER A 47 4.16 0.42 -7.00
CA SER A 47 5.07 0.57 -8.14
C SER A 47 5.35 2.04 -8.48
N THR A 48 4.37 2.90 -8.23
CA THR A 48 4.39 4.35 -8.46
C THR A 48 5.43 5.07 -7.59
N PHE A 49 5.81 4.49 -6.46
CA PHE A 49 6.92 4.98 -5.63
C PHE A 49 8.27 4.93 -6.37
N TYR A 50 8.48 3.87 -7.16
CA TYR A 50 9.74 3.63 -7.87
C TYR A 50 9.81 4.34 -9.22
N ALA A 51 8.67 4.51 -9.89
CA ALA A 51 8.56 5.27 -11.12
C ALA A 51 7.14 5.80 -11.28
N PRO A 52 6.93 7.07 -11.66
CA PRO A 52 5.60 7.62 -11.85
C PRO A 52 4.85 6.85 -12.96
N PRO A 53 3.53 6.65 -12.83
CA PRO A 53 2.77 5.95 -13.85
C PRO A 53 2.56 6.85 -15.08
N SER A 54 2.24 6.25 -16.24
CA SER A 54 1.72 7.00 -17.38
C SER A 54 0.19 7.06 -17.32
N PRO A 55 -0.45 8.10 -17.90
CA PRO A 55 -1.91 8.18 -17.98
C PRO A 55 -2.55 6.93 -18.60
N ASP A 56 -1.92 6.33 -19.62
CA ASP A 56 -2.42 5.10 -20.26
C ASP A 56 -2.44 3.90 -19.30
N VAL A 57 -1.40 3.73 -18.48
CA VAL A 57 -1.35 2.67 -17.48
C VAL A 57 -2.48 2.87 -16.46
N VAL A 58 -2.70 4.11 -16.02
CA VAL A 58 -3.77 4.45 -15.07
C VAL A 58 -5.16 4.23 -15.69
N ARG A 59 -5.38 4.60 -16.96
CA ARG A 59 -6.62 4.30 -17.68
C ARG A 59 -6.89 2.79 -17.75
N LEU A 60 -5.87 1.99 -18.04
CA LEU A 60 -6.00 0.53 -18.05
C LEU A 60 -6.36 -0.02 -16.66
N TRP A 61 -5.86 0.55 -15.57
CA TRP A 61 -6.28 0.18 -14.22
C TRP A 61 -7.78 0.43 -13.98
N VAL A 62 -8.29 1.56 -14.47
CA VAL A 62 -9.72 1.88 -14.41
C VAL A 62 -10.55 0.86 -15.19
N GLU A 63 -10.16 0.51 -16.42
CA GLU A 63 -10.88 -0.42 -17.29
C GLU A 63 -10.88 -1.88 -16.77
N ARG A 64 -9.89 -2.23 -15.95
CA ARG A 64 -9.67 -3.60 -15.47
C ARG A 64 -10.28 -3.90 -14.10
N THR A 65 -10.91 -2.92 -13.47
CA THR A 65 -11.46 -3.05 -12.12
C THR A 65 -12.95 -2.69 -12.07
N PRO A 66 -13.74 -3.23 -11.11
CA PRO A 66 -15.12 -2.82 -10.90
C PRO A 66 -15.26 -1.34 -10.54
N SER A 67 -16.45 -0.75 -10.71
CA SER A 67 -16.72 0.67 -10.40
C SER A 67 -16.52 1.01 -8.91
N VAL A 68 -16.79 0.07 -8.02
CA VAL A 68 -16.64 0.23 -6.56
C VAL A 68 -15.20 0.06 -6.07
N PHE A 69 -14.28 -0.38 -6.93
CA PHE A 69 -12.91 -0.67 -6.55
C PHE A 69 -12.14 0.62 -6.26
N ARG A 70 -11.29 0.57 -5.22
CA ARG A 70 -10.44 1.69 -4.80
C ARG A 70 -8.97 1.38 -5.05
N MET A 71 -8.22 2.37 -5.52
CA MET A 71 -6.78 2.29 -5.66
C MET A 71 -6.11 3.38 -4.85
N GLU A 72 -5.31 2.96 -3.88
CA GLU A 72 -4.38 3.83 -3.16
C GLU A 72 -3.10 3.98 -3.97
N ILE A 73 -2.68 5.19 -4.24
CA ILE A 73 -1.48 5.44 -5.07
C ILE A 73 -0.35 5.91 -4.19
N LYS A 74 0.72 5.14 -4.10
CA LYS A 74 1.92 5.59 -3.40
C LYS A 74 2.55 6.77 -4.15
N SER A 75 2.82 7.85 -3.44
CA SER A 75 3.51 9.00 -4.04
C SER A 75 4.86 8.58 -4.63
N TYR A 76 5.24 9.19 -5.76
CA TYR A 76 6.58 8.98 -6.33
C TYR A 76 7.64 9.37 -5.29
N GLY A 77 8.64 8.49 -5.08
CA GLY A 77 9.59 8.62 -3.97
C GLY A 77 10.34 9.96 -3.92
N LEU A 78 10.48 10.63 -5.07
CA LEU A 78 11.04 11.98 -5.16
C LEU A 78 10.30 12.97 -4.24
N PHE A 79 8.98 12.89 -4.16
CA PHE A 79 8.12 13.82 -3.41
C PHE A 79 8.20 13.64 -1.90
N THR A 80 8.57 12.44 -1.43
CA THR A 80 8.79 12.15 -0.01
C THR A 80 10.28 12.31 0.39
N GLY A 81 11.12 12.82 -0.52
CA GLY A 81 12.54 13.05 -0.28
C GLY A 81 13.39 11.79 -0.28
N HIS A 82 12.85 10.66 -0.74
CA HIS A 82 13.64 9.46 -0.98
C HIS A 82 14.55 9.67 -2.20
N PRO A 83 15.71 8.99 -2.25
CA PRO A 83 16.52 8.96 -3.44
C PRO A 83 15.79 8.23 -4.57
N VAL A 84 15.85 8.79 -5.78
CA VAL A 84 15.35 8.14 -7.00
C VAL A 84 16.48 7.98 -8.01
N ARG A 85 16.31 7.07 -8.96
CA ARG A 85 17.29 6.91 -10.05
C ARG A 85 17.02 7.99 -11.12
N PRO A 86 18.04 8.65 -11.71
CA PRO A 86 17.80 9.62 -12.77
C PRO A 86 16.95 9.09 -13.93
N VAL A 87 17.09 7.78 -14.24
CA VAL A 87 16.32 7.11 -15.30
C VAL A 87 14.82 7.02 -15.03
N THR A 88 14.33 7.25 -13.80
CA THR A 88 12.89 7.21 -13.49
C THR A 88 12.23 8.58 -13.63
N ILE A 89 13.01 9.65 -13.80
CA ILE A 89 12.51 10.96 -14.26
C ILE A 89 12.08 10.84 -15.72
N TRP A 90 11.04 11.56 -16.12
CA TRP A 90 10.57 11.60 -17.51
C TRP A 90 11.71 11.93 -18.47
N LYS A 91 11.79 11.20 -19.58
CA LYS A 91 12.94 11.21 -20.50
C LYS A 91 13.34 12.61 -20.96
N ASP A 92 12.34 13.44 -21.26
CA ASP A 92 12.46 14.82 -21.71
C ASP A 92 12.86 15.81 -20.60
N LEU A 93 12.64 15.48 -19.32
CA LEU A 93 13.09 16.30 -18.19
C LEU A 93 14.50 15.93 -17.71
N ARG A 94 15.09 14.83 -18.20
CA ARG A 94 16.41 14.38 -17.75
C ARG A 94 17.54 15.32 -18.15
N SER A 95 17.38 16.06 -19.24
CA SER A 95 18.33 17.08 -19.68
C SER A 95 18.48 18.22 -18.67
N ASP A 96 17.42 18.46 -17.89
CA ASP A 96 17.33 19.57 -16.94
C ASP A 96 17.92 19.19 -15.56
N ILE A 97 18.32 17.92 -15.39
CA ILE A 97 19.10 17.49 -14.23
C ILE A 97 20.49 18.13 -14.34
N PRO A 98 20.99 18.84 -13.31
CA PRO A 98 22.32 19.44 -13.32
C PRO A 98 23.41 18.42 -13.64
N VAL A 99 24.40 18.82 -14.44
CA VAL A 99 25.43 17.92 -15.00
C VAL A 99 26.17 17.16 -13.90
N GLU A 100 26.46 17.80 -12.76
CA GLU A 100 27.10 17.19 -11.58
C GLU A 100 26.25 16.10 -10.89
N HIS A 101 25.00 15.92 -11.32
CA HIS A 101 24.04 14.98 -10.76
C HIS A 101 23.53 13.93 -11.77
N GLN A 102 23.78 14.11 -13.07
CA GLN A 102 23.29 13.21 -14.13
C GLN A 102 23.85 11.78 -14.00
N ASP A 103 25.13 11.64 -13.68
CA ASP A 103 25.81 10.33 -13.56
C ASP A 103 25.66 9.68 -12.17
N LYS A 104 24.99 10.35 -11.23
CA LYS A 104 24.78 9.78 -9.89
C LYS A 104 23.84 8.59 -9.97
N LYS A 105 24.18 7.50 -9.27
CA LYS A 105 23.28 6.35 -9.09
C LYS A 105 21.91 6.76 -8.55
N ASN A 106 21.91 7.70 -7.61
CA ASN A 106 20.74 8.23 -6.93
C ASN A 106 20.78 9.76 -6.86
N ILE A 107 19.64 10.39 -7.09
CA ILE A 107 19.41 11.82 -6.94
C ILE A 107 18.32 12.08 -5.89
N TYR A 108 18.40 13.23 -5.24
CA TYR A 108 17.42 13.68 -4.24
C TYR A 108 16.69 14.90 -4.78
N VAL A 109 15.51 15.20 -4.25
CA VAL A 109 14.74 16.38 -4.68
C VAL A 109 15.53 17.69 -4.60
N GLY A 110 16.41 17.85 -3.60
CA GLY A 110 17.26 19.03 -3.44
C GLY A 110 18.39 19.16 -4.47
N HIS A 111 18.63 18.13 -5.29
CA HIS A 111 19.55 18.20 -6.43
C HIS A 111 18.89 18.77 -7.69
N LEU A 112 17.56 18.91 -7.71
CA LEU A 112 16.81 19.23 -8.92
C LEU A 112 16.37 20.71 -8.91
N PRO A 113 16.39 21.39 -10.08
CA PRO A 113 15.81 22.72 -10.20
C PRO A 113 14.34 22.72 -9.81
N HIS A 114 13.85 23.81 -9.21
CA HIS A 114 12.45 23.90 -8.77
C HIS A 114 11.46 23.68 -9.93
N GLY A 115 11.73 24.24 -11.11
CA GLY A 115 10.87 24.05 -12.29
C GLY A 115 10.74 22.59 -12.74
N LEU A 116 11.82 21.79 -12.63
CA LEU A 116 11.77 20.36 -12.93
C LEU A 116 10.90 19.63 -11.90
N VAL A 117 11.05 19.97 -10.61
CA VAL A 117 10.24 19.39 -9.53
C VAL A 117 8.76 19.76 -9.69
N ASP A 118 8.47 21.01 -10.06
CA ASP A 118 7.11 21.49 -10.30
C ASP A 118 6.46 20.76 -11.48
N GLU A 119 7.19 20.57 -12.57
CA GLU A 119 6.73 19.80 -13.72
C GLU A 119 6.54 18.31 -13.38
N ALA A 120 7.41 17.73 -12.56
CA ALA A 120 7.25 16.36 -12.07
C ALA A 120 5.93 16.20 -11.28
N TRP A 121 5.57 17.16 -10.43
CA TRP A 121 4.29 17.19 -9.73
C TRP A 121 3.11 17.29 -10.71
N ALA A 122 3.17 18.22 -11.67
CA ALA A 122 2.11 18.41 -12.66
C ALA A 122 1.86 17.14 -13.50
N ARG A 123 2.93 16.43 -13.90
CA ARG A 123 2.79 15.17 -14.64
C ARG A 123 2.26 14.03 -13.80
N PHE A 124 2.65 13.96 -12.52
CA PHE A 124 2.09 12.99 -11.61
C PHE A 124 0.60 13.24 -11.39
N ASP A 125 0.20 14.50 -11.14
CA ASP A 125 -1.21 14.90 -11.07
C ASP A 125 -1.98 14.47 -12.33
N HIS A 126 -1.49 14.85 -13.50
CA HIS A 126 -2.11 14.50 -14.78
C HIS A 126 -2.26 12.99 -14.98
N ALA A 127 -1.25 12.20 -14.60
CA ALA A 127 -1.30 10.75 -14.71
C ALA A 127 -2.41 10.10 -13.86
N LEU A 128 -2.77 10.71 -12.72
CA LEU A 128 -3.81 10.17 -11.83
C LEU A 128 -5.23 10.58 -12.20
N ARG A 129 -5.41 11.57 -13.07
CA ARG A 129 -6.73 12.07 -13.49
C ARG A 129 -7.69 10.97 -13.95
N PRO A 130 -7.32 9.99 -14.79
CA PRO A 130 -8.24 8.94 -15.20
C PRO A 130 -8.84 8.16 -14.01
N LEU A 131 -8.05 7.94 -12.96
CA LEU A 131 -8.49 7.22 -11.76
C LEU A 131 -9.36 8.08 -10.86
N HIS A 132 -9.01 9.37 -10.73
CA HIS A 132 -9.80 10.36 -10.00
C HIS A 132 -11.17 10.59 -10.64
N ASP A 133 -11.20 10.87 -11.95
CA ASP A 133 -12.42 11.15 -12.72
C ASP A 133 -13.37 9.95 -12.72
N ALA A 134 -12.83 8.73 -12.66
CA ALA A 134 -13.62 7.50 -12.54
C ALA A 134 -14.14 7.23 -11.12
N GLY A 135 -13.79 8.06 -10.12
CA GLY A 135 -14.17 7.86 -8.72
C GLY A 135 -13.48 6.66 -8.05
N LYS A 136 -12.36 6.21 -8.60
CA LYS A 136 -11.62 5.01 -8.15
C LYS A 136 -10.33 5.32 -7.39
N LEU A 137 -9.89 6.59 -7.40
CA LEU A 137 -8.75 7.01 -6.60
C LEU A 137 -9.16 7.01 -5.13
N GLY A 138 -8.53 6.14 -4.34
CA GLY A 138 -8.64 6.10 -2.88
C GLY A 138 -8.02 7.37 -2.31
N ALA A 139 -6.72 7.36 -2.11
CA ALA A 139 -5.89 8.50 -1.78
C ALA A 139 -4.52 8.40 -2.45
N VAL A 140 -3.75 9.49 -2.37
CA VAL A 140 -2.32 9.48 -2.65
C VAL A 140 -1.57 9.33 -1.33
N VAL A 141 -0.83 8.24 -1.17
CA VAL A 141 -0.14 7.86 0.07
C VAL A 141 1.28 8.42 0.08
N PHE A 142 1.55 9.32 1.02
CA PHE A 142 2.85 9.89 1.32
C PHE A 142 3.48 9.19 2.52
N GLN A 143 4.16 8.09 2.25
CA GLN A 143 5.00 7.41 3.23
C GLN A 143 6.34 8.12 3.37
N TRP A 144 6.54 8.82 4.49
CA TRP A 144 7.77 9.56 4.77
C TRP A 144 8.88 8.64 5.30
N PRO A 145 10.15 8.93 5.00
CA PRO A 145 11.28 8.14 5.48
C PRO A 145 11.55 8.35 6.97
N PRO A 146 12.33 7.47 7.63
CA PRO A 146 12.65 7.59 9.05
C PRO A 146 13.44 8.85 9.44
N TRP A 147 14.11 9.52 8.50
CA TRP A 147 14.80 10.80 8.77
C TRP A 147 13.86 12.02 8.68
N PHE A 148 12.59 11.82 8.30
CA PHE A 148 11.56 12.85 8.35
C PHE A 148 11.00 12.92 9.78
N THR A 149 11.57 13.79 10.60
CA THR A 149 11.18 13.98 12.01
C THR A 149 10.26 15.19 12.19
N ALA A 150 9.56 15.25 13.32
CA ALA A 150 8.60 16.31 13.73
C ALA A 150 9.18 17.74 13.95
N LYS A 151 10.01 18.23 13.03
CA LYS A 151 10.57 19.60 13.05
C LYS A 151 9.73 20.58 12.23
N ARG A 152 9.83 21.88 12.52
CA ARG A 152 9.08 22.96 11.83
C ARG A 152 9.14 22.85 10.31
N ALA A 153 10.34 22.77 9.73
CA ALA A 153 10.52 22.68 8.28
C ALA A 153 9.87 21.43 7.63
N ASN A 154 9.63 20.36 8.40
CA ASN A 154 8.92 19.18 7.90
C ASN A 154 7.40 19.32 8.03
N ARG A 155 6.92 20.06 9.04
CA ARG A 155 5.50 20.42 9.16
C ARG A 155 5.06 21.30 8.00
N GLU A 156 5.85 22.32 7.66
CA GLU A 156 5.63 23.18 6.48
C GLU A 156 5.54 22.39 5.16
N ARG A 157 6.27 21.26 5.06
CA ARG A 157 6.17 20.37 3.89
C ARG A 157 4.84 19.63 3.83
N LEU A 158 4.27 19.21 4.97
CA LEU A 158 2.95 18.59 5.03
C LEU A 158 1.87 19.60 4.65
N GLU A 159 1.95 20.82 5.20
CA GLU A 159 1.04 21.93 4.91
C GLU A 159 0.96 22.22 3.40
N GLY A 160 2.11 22.16 2.72
CA GLY A 160 2.21 22.39 1.28
C GLY A 160 1.70 21.26 0.39
N LEU A 161 1.41 20.06 0.90
CA LEU A 161 0.95 18.92 0.09
C LEU A 161 -0.39 19.22 -0.61
N ARG A 162 -1.31 19.88 0.11
CA ARG A 162 -2.63 20.24 -0.39
C ARG A 162 -2.55 21.14 -1.63
N CYS A 163 -1.58 22.07 -1.66
CA CYS A 163 -1.34 22.93 -2.83
C CYS A 163 -0.81 22.15 -4.03
N ARG A 164 -0.14 21.01 -3.83
CA ARG A 164 0.40 20.18 -4.91
C ARG A 164 -0.65 19.27 -5.53
N LEU A 165 -1.58 18.75 -4.72
CA LEU A 165 -2.63 17.83 -5.13
C LEU A 165 -3.98 18.26 -4.53
N PRO A 166 -4.59 19.35 -5.02
CA PRO A 166 -5.77 19.95 -4.40
C PRO A 166 -7.00 19.04 -4.43
N ASP A 167 -7.15 18.24 -5.49
CA ASP A 167 -8.38 17.49 -5.77
C ASP A 167 -8.41 16.09 -5.12
N TYR A 168 -7.30 15.64 -4.54
CA TYR A 168 -7.15 14.24 -4.11
C TYR A 168 -7.20 14.09 -2.60
N ARG A 169 -7.74 12.98 -2.10
CA ARG A 169 -7.46 12.56 -0.72
C ARG A 169 -5.97 12.30 -0.59
N ILE A 170 -5.35 12.80 0.48
CA ILE A 170 -3.91 12.66 0.73
C ILE A 170 -3.76 11.93 2.05
N ALA A 171 -3.09 10.78 2.03
CA ALA A 171 -2.80 9.99 3.21
C ALA A 171 -1.32 10.16 3.61
N VAL A 172 -1.04 10.39 4.88
CA VAL A 172 0.31 10.64 5.41
C VAL A 172 0.70 9.54 6.38
N GLU A 173 1.81 8.88 6.07
CA GLU A 173 2.36 7.81 6.89
C GLU A 173 3.76 8.20 7.38
N PHE A 174 3.95 8.13 8.69
CA PHE A 174 5.23 8.44 9.33
C PHE A 174 6.03 7.16 9.57
N ARG A 175 7.37 7.28 9.59
CA ARG A 175 8.32 6.20 9.93
C ARG A 175 9.29 6.60 11.04
N HIS A 176 8.88 7.57 11.86
CA HIS A 176 9.68 8.07 12.97
C HIS A 176 8.79 8.45 14.15
N GLY A 177 9.05 7.86 15.31
CA GLY A 177 8.21 8.00 16.50
C GLY A 177 8.07 9.43 17.04
N SER A 178 8.94 10.37 16.67
CA SER A 178 8.81 11.76 17.12
C SER A 178 7.52 12.45 16.67
N TRP A 179 6.86 11.98 15.61
CA TRP A 179 5.57 12.54 15.18
C TRP A 179 4.43 12.24 16.15
N LEU A 180 4.45 11.08 16.82
CA LEU A 180 3.38 10.62 17.71
C LEU A 180 3.86 10.32 19.14
N SER A 181 5.01 10.91 19.51
CA SER A 181 5.43 10.98 20.91
C SER A 181 4.36 11.69 21.75
N GLU A 182 4.34 11.43 23.05
CA GLU A 182 3.35 12.05 23.96
C GLU A 182 3.29 13.57 23.84
N ALA A 183 4.44 14.22 23.60
CA ALA A 183 4.53 15.67 23.47
C ALA A 183 4.06 16.24 22.12
N ASP A 184 4.14 15.45 21.03
CA ASP A 184 3.88 15.92 19.67
C ASP A 184 2.60 15.33 19.05
N ARG A 185 1.98 14.32 19.67
CA ARG A 185 0.82 13.59 19.11
C ARG A 185 -0.32 14.52 18.71
N ASP A 186 -0.87 15.27 19.67
CA ASP A 186 -2.05 16.12 19.42
C ASP A 186 -1.74 17.21 18.40
N ARG A 187 -0.53 17.77 18.47
CA ARG A 187 -0.04 18.75 17.49
C ARG A 187 0.05 18.16 16.08
N THR A 188 0.51 16.92 15.96
CA THR A 188 0.61 16.23 14.67
C THR A 188 -0.76 15.88 14.13
N LEU A 189 -1.66 15.31 14.92
CA LEU A 189 -3.01 14.97 14.48
C LEU A 189 -3.80 16.24 14.10
N GLY A 190 -3.73 17.30 14.92
CA GLY A 190 -4.36 18.59 14.61
C GLY A 190 -3.82 19.25 13.34
N LEU A 191 -2.51 19.14 13.07
CA LEU A 191 -1.92 19.60 11.80
C LEU A 191 -2.50 18.83 10.60
N LEU A 192 -2.65 17.51 10.74
CA LEU A 192 -3.22 16.69 9.67
C LEU A 192 -4.72 17.02 9.46
N GLU A 193 -5.48 17.22 10.54
CA GLU A 193 -6.88 17.66 10.49
C GLU A 193 -7.04 19.03 9.79
N GLU A 194 -6.24 20.02 10.20
CA GLU A 194 -6.27 21.39 9.66
C GLU A 194 -6.04 21.43 8.14
N HIS A 195 -5.16 20.57 7.64
CA HIS A 195 -4.81 20.51 6.21
C HIS A 195 -5.55 19.41 5.43
N HIS A 196 -6.56 18.78 6.05
CA HIS A 196 -7.35 17.69 5.48
C HIS A 196 -6.48 16.54 4.96
N LEU A 197 -5.51 16.11 5.77
CA LEU A 197 -4.59 15.02 5.48
C LEU A 197 -5.01 13.80 6.32
N THR A 198 -5.27 12.67 5.67
CA THR A 198 -5.61 11.43 6.36
C THR A 198 -4.36 10.86 7.03
N TYR A 199 -4.41 10.65 8.35
CA TYR A 199 -3.38 9.93 9.06
C TYR A 199 -3.46 8.44 8.72
N VAL A 200 -2.33 7.86 8.32
CA VAL A 200 -2.19 6.42 8.14
C VAL A 200 -1.78 5.82 9.48
N CYS A 201 -2.73 5.13 10.13
CA CYS A 201 -2.44 4.32 11.30
C CYS A 201 -1.54 3.15 10.87
N VAL A 202 -0.51 2.86 11.65
CA VAL A 202 0.45 1.80 11.31
C VAL A 202 0.47 0.73 12.40
N ASP A 203 0.39 -0.51 11.96
CA ASP A 203 0.68 -1.69 12.76
C ASP A 203 2.05 -2.21 12.31
N GLU A 204 3.05 -2.10 13.18
CA GLU A 204 4.45 -2.39 12.87
C GLU A 204 5.22 -2.77 14.16
N PRO A 205 6.41 -3.41 14.06
CA PRO A 205 7.14 -3.88 15.22
C PRO A 205 7.48 -2.71 16.16
N GLN A 206 7.19 -2.84 17.45
CA GLN A 206 7.44 -1.79 18.44
C GLN A 206 8.82 -1.90 19.10
N GLY A 207 9.27 -0.81 19.75
CA GLY A 207 10.54 -0.79 20.48
C GLY A 207 11.76 -0.33 19.67
N PHE A 208 11.58 0.04 18.40
CA PHE A 208 12.66 0.56 17.55
C PHE A 208 12.54 2.07 17.34
N LYS A 209 13.68 2.74 17.10
CA LYS A 209 13.72 4.19 16.81
C LYS A 209 12.90 4.58 15.56
N THR A 210 12.80 3.66 14.60
CA THR A 210 12.04 3.86 13.35
C THR A 210 10.58 3.43 13.48
N SER A 211 10.18 2.91 14.65
CA SER A 211 8.79 2.56 14.92
C SER A 211 8.02 3.79 15.36
N VAL A 212 6.79 3.87 14.91
CA VAL A 212 5.80 4.86 15.31
C VAL A 212 4.91 4.22 16.38
N PRO A 213 4.60 4.94 17.47
CA PRO A 213 3.62 4.48 18.45
C PRO A 213 2.30 4.07 17.77
N PRO A 214 1.65 2.96 18.20
CA PRO A 214 0.46 2.41 17.56
C PRO A 214 -0.77 3.24 17.93
N VAL A 215 -0.85 4.45 17.38
CA VAL A 215 -1.97 5.37 17.57
C VAL A 215 -3.01 5.09 16.50
N VAL A 216 -4.26 4.91 16.93
CA VAL A 216 -5.41 4.79 16.03
C VAL A 216 -6.19 6.09 16.08
N ALA A 217 -6.25 6.82 14.96
CA ALA A 217 -6.95 8.08 14.86
C ALA A 217 -7.47 8.33 13.43
N ALA A 218 -8.66 8.91 13.33
CA ALA A 218 -9.19 9.46 12.09
C ALA A 218 -9.00 10.97 12.12
N THR A 219 -8.21 11.51 11.19
CA THR A 219 -7.95 12.96 11.06
C THR A 219 -8.78 13.62 9.98
N THR A 220 -9.52 12.84 9.17
CA THR A 220 -10.46 13.37 8.19
C THR A 220 -11.78 12.61 8.24
N ALA A 221 -12.87 13.28 7.85
CA ALA A 221 -14.23 12.70 7.89
C ALA A 221 -14.57 11.83 6.67
N ASP A 222 -13.74 11.87 5.62
CA ASP A 222 -13.95 11.17 4.35
C ASP A 222 -13.21 9.84 4.27
N LEU A 223 -12.03 9.74 4.88
CA LEU A 223 -11.18 8.54 4.84
C LEU A 223 -10.40 8.33 6.14
N ALA A 224 -10.48 7.11 6.66
CA ALA A 224 -9.50 6.59 7.62
C ALA A 224 -8.66 5.49 6.95
N MET A 225 -7.39 5.35 7.35
CA MET A 225 -6.50 4.36 6.76
C MET A 225 -5.65 3.65 7.81
N VAL A 226 -5.51 2.34 7.65
CA VAL A 226 -4.61 1.49 8.45
C VAL A 226 -3.73 0.68 7.52
N ARG A 227 -2.43 0.61 7.83
CA ARG A 227 -1.46 -0.23 7.13
C ARG A 227 -0.80 -1.21 8.08
N PHE A 228 -0.79 -2.49 7.68
CA PHE A 228 -0.30 -3.60 8.48
C PHE A 228 1.04 -4.11 7.95
N HIS A 229 2.13 -3.79 8.64
CA HIS A 229 3.51 -4.13 8.23
C HIS A 229 4.02 -5.45 8.83
N GLY A 230 3.28 -6.03 9.76
CA GLY A 230 3.66 -7.21 10.52
C GLY A 230 4.51 -6.89 11.76
N HIS A 231 4.73 -7.91 12.60
CA HIS A 231 5.54 -7.80 13.82
C HIS A 231 6.90 -8.52 13.72
N ASN A 232 7.50 -8.59 12.52
CA ASN A 232 8.82 -9.20 12.32
C ASN A 232 9.96 -8.33 12.90
N ALA A 233 10.10 -8.36 14.22
CA ALA A 233 11.07 -7.57 14.98
C ALA A 233 12.52 -7.88 14.57
N ASP A 234 12.85 -9.15 14.31
CA ASP A 234 14.21 -9.60 13.97
C ASP A 234 14.73 -8.97 12.68
N ASN A 235 13.85 -8.76 11.70
CA ASN A 235 14.22 -8.23 10.40
C ASN A 235 13.89 -6.74 10.22
N TRP A 236 13.15 -6.11 11.13
CA TRP A 236 12.64 -4.74 10.97
C TRP A 236 13.74 -3.72 10.59
N GLN A 237 14.83 -3.70 11.36
CA GLN A 237 15.98 -2.81 11.11
C GLN A 237 17.18 -3.50 10.46
N ARG A 238 17.02 -4.77 10.06
CA ARG A 238 18.11 -5.54 9.47
C ARG A 238 18.48 -4.94 8.10
N LYS A 239 19.78 -4.72 7.92
CA LYS A 239 20.35 -4.18 6.67
C LYS A 239 20.68 -5.32 5.71
N GLY A 240 20.62 -5.04 4.42
CA GLY A 240 21.02 -5.99 3.37
C GLY A 240 19.99 -7.09 3.06
N ILE A 241 18.81 -7.05 3.69
CA ILE A 241 17.69 -7.93 3.35
C ILE A 241 16.73 -7.26 2.36
N THR A 242 15.98 -8.08 1.65
CA THR A 242 14.91 -7.65 0.75
C THR A 242 13.73 -7.05 1.53
N ALA A 243 12.85 -6.31 0.83
CA ALA A 243 11.62 -5.82 1.42
C ALA A 243 10.70 -6.98 1.85
N ALA A 244 10.58 -8.02 1.01
CA ALA A 244 9.77 -9.20 1.32
C ALA A 244 10.24 -9.91 2.60
N GLU A 245 11.55 -10.06 2.82
CA GLU A 245 12.08 -10.64 4.07
C GLU A 245 11.82 -9.77 5.31
N ARG A 246 11.80 -8.45 5.14
CA ARG A 246 11.48 -7.51 6.24
C ARG A 246 10.03 -7.62 6.67
N PHE A 247 9.13 -7.75 5.70
CA PHE A 247 7.68 -7.82 5.89
C PHE A 247 7.16 -9.26 5.96
N ARG A 248 8.06 -10.24 6.13
CA ARG A 248 7.71 -11.66 6.29
C ARG A 248 7.08 -11.88 7.66
N TYR A 249 5.77 -11.69 7.74
CA TYR A 249 4.98 -11.91 8.94
C TYR A 249 3.58 -12.37 8.54
N LEU A 250 3.11 -13.49 9.09
CA LEU A 250 1.74 -13.93 8.93
C LEU A 250 1.04 -13.62 10.24
N TYR A 251 0.10 -12.68 10.23
CA TYR A 251 -0.69 -12.36 11.42
C TYR A 251 -1.50 -13.57 11.85
N ASP A 252 -1.55 -13.81 13.15
CA ASP A 252 -2.43 -14.83 13.70
C ASP A 252 -3.88 -14.32 13.82
N PRO A 253 -4.87 -15.23 13.99
CA PRO A 253 -6.27 -14.83 14.10
C PRO A 253 -6.59 -13.91 15.28
N GLU A 254 -5.86 -14.02 16.41
CA GLU A 254 -6.09 -13.19 17.60
C GLU A 254 -5.62 -11.76 17.36
N GLU A 255 -4.46 -11.59 16.71
CA GLU A 255 -3.94 -10.29 16.27
C GLU A 255 -4.94 -9.62 15.31
N LEU A 256 -5.44 -10.34 14.29
CA LEU A 256 -6.45 -9.79 13.36
C LEU A 256 -7.77 -9.45 14.07
N GLN A 257 -8.22 -10.30 14.99
CA GLN A 257 -9.43 -10.07 15.77
C GLN A 257 -9.32 -8.80 16.64
N SER A 258 -8.13 -8.51 17.18
CA SER A 258 -7.88 -7.31 17.97
C SER A 258 -8.11 -6.00 17.18
N TRP A 259 -7.97 -6.06 15.86
CA TRP A 259 -8.17 -4.91 14.96
C TRP A 259 -9.62 -4.68 14.52
N VAL A 260 -10.54 -5.63 14.77
CA VAL A 260 -11.95 -5.50 14.38
C VAL A 260 -12.63 -4.29 15.05
N ALA A 261 -12.45 -4.11 16.36
CA ALA A 261 -13.05 -2.97 17.07
C ALA A 261 -12.43 -1.63 16.65
N PRO A 262 -11.09 -1.46 16.61
CA PRO A 262 -10.46 -0.25 16.08
C PRO A 262 -10.92 0.13 14.67
N LEU A 263 -11.03 -0.83 13.75
CA LEU A 263 -11.47 -0.57 12.37
C LEU A 263 -12.94 -0.15 12.32
N LYS A 264 -13.81 -0.74 13.15
CA LYS A 264 -15.21 -0.31 13.28
C LYS A 264 -15.33 1.09 13.87
N ASP A 265 -14.49 1.43 14.85
CA ASP A 265 -14.44 2.78 15.43
C ASP A 265 -13.95 3.83 14.42
N LEU A 266 -12.96 3.50 13.59
CA LEU A 266 -12.53 4.36 12.48
C LEU A 266 -13.64 4.52 11.44
N SER A 267 -14.30 3.42 11.07
CA SER A 267 -15.44 3.42 10.14
C SER A 267 -16.62 4.23 10.66
N ALA A 268 -16.79 4.33 11.98
CA ALA A 268 -17.79 5.20 12.61
C ALA A 268 -17.49 6.70 12.46
N ARG A 269 -16.23 7.08 12.19
CA ARG A 269 -15.74 8.47 12.16
C ARG A 269 -15.40 8.98 10.76
N ALA A 270 -15.25 8.10 9.79
CA ALA A 270 -14.91 8.43 8.41
C ALA A 270 -15.84 7.74 7.41
N GLY A 271 -16.10 8.38 6.26
CA GLY A 271 -16.98 7.84 5.21
C GLY A 271 -16.53 6.46 4.68
N GLU A 272 -15.24 6.32 4.42
CA GLU A 272 -14.56 5.06 4.06
C GLU A 272 -13.43 4.76 5.05
N THR A 273 -13.18 3.49 5.34
CA THR A 273 -11.98 3.04 6.08
C THR A 273 -11.23 2.01 5.26
N HIS A 274 -9.96 2.27 4.95
CA HIS A 274 -9.14 1.38 4.15
C HIS A 274 -8.09 0.67 5.02
N ALA A 275 -8.10 -0.65 5.01
CA ALA A 275 -7.18 -1.52 5.73
C ALA A 275 -6.29 -2.25 4.71
N LEU A 276 -5.00 -1.97 4.72
CA LEU A 276 -4.05 -2.49 3.72
C LEU A 276 -2.97 -3.36 4.35
N MET A 277 -2.97 -4.63 3.96
CA MET A 277 -1.95 -5.60 4.35
C MET A 277 -0.68 -5.36 3.55
N ASN A 278 0.38 -4.88 4.22
CA ASN A 278 1.70 -4.60 3.66
C ASN A 278 2.75 -5.66 4.06
N ASN A 279 2.33 -6.74 4.71
CA ASN A 279 3.14 -7.93 5.00
C ASN A 279 3.37 -8.77 3.72
N CYS A 280 3.94 -8.14 2.69
CA CYS A 280 4.05 -8.69 1.33
C CYS A 280 5.19 -9.73 1.24
N TYR A 281 4.87 -10.93 1.68
CA TYR A 281 5.70 -12.12 1.54
C TYR A 281 4.81 -13.31 1.17
N ARG A 282 5.07 -13.93 0.01
CA ARG A 282 4.27 -15.01 -0.56
C ARG A 282 2.78 -14.63 -0.56
N ASP A 283 1.92 -15.46 0.02
CA ASP A 283 0.47 -15.29 0.11
C ASP A 283 0.02 -14.65 1.44
N TYR A 284 0.93 -14.18 2.31
CA TYR A 284 0.59 -13.74 3.66
C TYR A 284 -0.34 -12.52 3.65
N GLY A 285 -0.03 -11.51 2.86
CA GLY A 285 -0.85 -10.30 2.75
C GLY A 285 -2.26 -10.59 2.24
N VAL A 286 -2.41 -11.39 1.17
CA VAL A 286 -3.73 -11.75 0.62
C VAL A 286 -4.52 -12.64 1.59
N ARG A 287 -3.85 -13.55 2.32
CA ARG A 287 -4.48 -14.39 3.34
C ARG A 287 -4.99 -13.57 4.51
N ASN A 288 -4.15 -12.73 5.09
CA ASN A 288 -4.58 -11.92 6.23
C ASN A 288 -5.59 -10.85 5.83
N ALA A 289 -5.54 -10.31 4.60
CA ALA A 289 -6.57 -9.42 4.07
C ALA A 289 -7.93 -10.12 3.99
N TYR A 290 -7.94 -11.37 3.48
CA TYR A 290 -9.14 -12.18 3.40
C TYR A 290 -9.70 -12.52 4.80
N GLN A 291 -8.84 -12.96 5.71
CA GLN A 291 -9.22 -13.28 7.09
C GLN A 291 -9.78 -12.06 7.82
N LEU A 292 -9.14 -10.89 7.71
CA LEU A 292 -9.63 -9.66 8.34
C LEU A 292 -10.96 -9.21 7.73
N GLY A 293 -11.13 -9.33 6.41
CA GLY A 293 -12.42 -9.11 5.74
C GLY A 293 -13.53 -10.02 6.29
N SER A 294 -13.25 -11.33 6.41
CA SER A 294 -14.17 -12.30 7.04
C SER A 294 -14.59 -11.88 8.45
N LEU A 295 -13.63 -11.49 9.30
CA LEU A 295 -13.90 -11.08 10.68
C LEU A 295 -14.74 -9.80 10.78
N LEU A 296 -14.61 -8.91 9.79
CA LEU A 296 -15.39 -7.69 9.70
C LEU A 296 -16.79 -7.90 9.10
N GLY A 297 -17.01 -9.04 8.42
CA GLY A 297 -18.20 -9.27 7.59
C GLY A 297 -18.20 -8.44 6.31
N GLU A 298 -17.03 -7.98 5.87
CA GLU A 298 -16.83 -7.05 4.76
C GLU A 298 -15.92 -7.67 3.70
N GLY A 299 -16.21 -7.42 2.42
CA GLY A 299 -15.19 -7.56 1.38
C GLY A 299 -14.77 -8.97 0.97
N ILE A 300 -15.66 -9.97 1.06
CA ILE A 300 -15.43 -11.25 0.37
C ILE A 300 -16.41 -11.37 -0.78
N GLN A 301 -15.93 -11.01 -1.96
CA GLN A 301 -16.65 -11.25 -3.20
C GLN A 301 -16.57 -12.75 -3.56
N PRO A 302 -17.63 -13.34 -4.15
CA PRO A 302 -17.62 -14.74 -4.57
C PRO A 302 -16.46 -15.04 -5.52
N GLY A 303 -15.72 -16.13 -5.28
CA GLY A 303 -14.64 -16.58 -6.19
C GLY A 303 -13.22 -16.52 -5.62
N ALA A 304 -13.06 -16.26 -4.32
CA ALA A 304 -11.79 -16.48 -3.65
C ALA A 304 -11.37 -17.97 -3.73
N PRO A 305 -10.07 -18.29 -3.87
CA PRO A 305 -9.57 -19.65 -3.81
C PRO A 305 -10.06 -20.38 -2.54
N PRO A 306 -10.53 -21.63 -2.62
CA PRO A 306 -11.01 -22.37 -1.45
C PRO A 306 -9.99 -22.50 -0.32
N TRP A 307 -8.70 -22.43 -0.63
CA TRP A 307 -7.64 -22.48 0.38
C TRP A 307 -7.46 -21.17 1.16
N LEU A 308 -7.96 -20.03 0.67
CA LEU A 308 -8.04 -18.79 1.45
C LEU A 308 -9.14 -18.87 2.52
N GLU A 309 -10.15 -19.71 2.29
CA GLU A 309 -11.21 -20.01 3.26
C GLU A 309 -10.75 -21.03 4.31
N ALA A 310 -9.73 -21.84 4.01
CA ALA A 310 -9.22 -22.84 4.92
C ALA A 310 -8.37 -22.19 6.04
N PRO A 311 -8.55 -22.60 7.31
CA PRO A 311 -7.71 -22.10 8.41
C PRO A 311 -6.23 -22.42 8.14
N ALA A 312 -5.34 -21.50 8.51
CA ALA A 312 -3.90 -21.73 8.41
C ALA A 312 -3.54 -22.91 9.33
N CYS A 313 -2.85 -23.92 8.79
CA CYS A 313 -2.39 -25.07 9.57
C CYS A 313 -1.36 -24.61 10.63
N GLU A 314 -1.38 -25.23 11.81
CA GLU A 314 -0.70 -24.80 13.05
C GLU A 314 0.83 -24.63 12.96
N ASP A 315 1.49 -25.09 11.89
CA ASP A 315 2.95 -25.05 11.74
C ASP A 315 3.47 -24.04 10.69
N GLY A 316 2.63 -23.16 10.15
CA GLY A 316 3.08 -22.17 9.14
C GLY A 316 3.61 -22.77 7.83
N GLN A 317 3.46 -24.09 7.64
CA GLN A 317 3.66 -24.80 6.38
C GLN A 317 2.30 -25.31 5.90
N MET A 318 1.92 -24.94 4.67
CA MET A 318 0.88 -25.69 3.97
C MET A 318 1.42 -27.08 3.59
N ALA A 319 0.51 -28.05 3.53
CA ALA A 319 0.77 -29.34 2.90
C ALA A 319 1.42 -29.13 1.51
N PRO A 320 2.43 -29.95 1.14
CA PRO A 320 3.09 -29.84 -0.15
C PRO A 320 2.07 -29.96 -1.29
N ALA A 321 2.35 -29.28 -2.39
CA ALA A 321 1.52 -29.26 -3.60
C ALA A 321 1.30 -30.65 -4.26
N SER A 322 1.84 -31.73 -3.68
CA SER A 322 1.80 -33.09 -4.22
C SER A 322 0.73 -34.01 -3.63
N ASP A 323 0.01 -33.64 -2.56
CA ASP A 323 -1.01 -34.52 -1.94
C ASP A 323 -2.46 -34.10 -2.23
N ARG A 324 -2.73 -33.65 -3.46
CA ARG A 324 -4.10 -33.52 -3.96
C ARG A 324 -4.40 -34.72 -4.84
N GLN A 325 -4.86 -35.81 -4.22
CA GLN A 325 -5.54 -36.90 -4.94
C GLN A 325 -6.63 -36.29 -5.82
N ALA A 326 -6.51 -36.50 -7.13
CA ALA A 326 -7.64 -36.34 -8.04
C ALA A 326 -8.78 -37.27 -7.56
N PRO A 327 -10.05 -36.86 -7.66
CA PRO A 327 -11.13 -37.81 -7.44
C PRO A 327 -11.00 -38.94 -8.46
N ASP A 328 -10.97 -40.19 -7.97
CA ASP A 328 -10.97 -41.39 -8.79
C ASP A 328 -12.12 -41.33 -9.79
N GLY A 329 -11.77 -41.03 -11.05
CA GLY A 329 -12.65 -41.13 -12.20
C GLY A 329 -12.21 -42.33 -13.01
N ASP A 330 -12.82 -43.48 -12.74
CA ASP A 330 -12.80 -44.65 -13.62
C ASP A 330 -13.24 -44.22 -15.03
N LEU A 331 -12.32 -44.28 -16.00
CA LEU A 331 -12.63 -44.29 -17.42
C LEU A 331 -12.24 -45.66 -17.98
N PRO A 332 -13.16 -46.42 -18.58
CA PRO A 332 -12.84 -47.70 -19.18
C PRO A 332 -12.02 -47.48 -20.47
N ALA A 333 -11.00 -48.31 -20.65
CA ALA A 333 -10.15 -48.32 -21.84
C ALA A 333 -10.93 -48.73 -23.10
N PRO A 334 -10.61 -48.17 -24.28
CA PRO A 334 -11.20 -48.62 -25.53
C PRO A 334 -10.54 -49.92 -26.00
N GLY A 335 -11.38 -50.91 -26.32
CA GLY A 335 -11.04 -52.06 -27.16
C GLY A 335 -11.51 -51.86 -28.60
#